data_AF-A0A3D1RE67-F1
#
_entry.id   AF-A0A3D1RE67-F1
#
_cell.length_a   1.000
_cell.length_b   1.000
_cell.length_c   1.000
_cell.angle_alpha   90.00
_cell.angle_beta   90.00
_cell.angle_gamma   90.00
#
_symmetry.space_group_name_H-M   'P 1'
#
loop_
_entity.id
_entity.type
_entity.pdbx_description
1 polymer ?
#
loop_
_entity_poly.entity_id
_entity_poly.type
_entity_poly.pdbx_seq_one_letter_code
_entity_poly.pdbx_strand_id
1 'polypeptide(L)'
;MSYIASIFARQILDSRGNPTIEVDILTENERLGRAAVPSGASTGIHEAVELRDNNKKIYGGKSVMKAVKNVNTVIADHLLGWDVADQTGIDQMMIQLDGTAN
;
A
#
# COMPACT_ATOMS: atom_id res chain seq x y z
N MET A 1 9.55 1.44 -20.88
CA MET A 1 10.22 0.17 -20.51
C MET A 1 9.46 -0.47 -19.34
N SER A 2 10.06 -1.37 -18.56
CA SER A 2 9.46 -1.94 -17.35
C SER A 2 9.53 -1.01 -16.13
N TYR A 3 10.01 0.23 -16.29
CA TYR A 3 10.08 1.19 -15.20
C TYR A 3 8.70 1.69 -14.76
N ILE A 4 8.56 1.94 -13.45
CA ILE A 4 7.38 2.51 -12.81
C ILE A 4 7.22 3.97 -13.25
N ALA A 5 6.12 4.27 -13.94
CA ALA A 5 5.76 5.62 -14.36
C ALA A 5 4.76 6.30 -13.42
N SER A 6 3.90 5.52 -12.74
CA SER A 6 2.94 6.05 -11.78
C SER A 6 2.57 5.00 -10.73
N ILE A 7 2.34 5.48 -9.50
CA ILE A 7 1.83 4.71 -8.37
C ILE A 7 0.59 5.45 -7.85
N PHE A 8 -0.53 4.74 -7.73
CA PHE A 8 -1.76 5.33 -7.20
C PHE A 8 -2.51 4.38 -6.30
N ALA A 9 -2.74 4.80 -5.06
CA ALA A 9 -3.53 4.11 -4.07
C ALA A 9 -4.89 4.75 -3.86
N ARG A 10 -5.86 3.90 -3.51
CA ARG A 10 -7.22 4.27 -3.13
C ARG A 10 -7.73 3.38 -2.01
N GLN A 11 -8.67 3.91 -1.24
CA GLN A 11 -9.45 3.12 -0.31
C GLN A 11 -10.59 2.42 -1.05
N ILE A 12 -10.72 1.12 -0.86
CA ILE A 12 -11.84 0.29 -1.32
C ILE A 12 -12.47 -0.44 -0.12
N LEU A 13 -13.46 -1.32 -0.36
CA LEU A 13 -14.06 -2.16 0.67
C LEU A 13 -13.68 -3.63 0.47
N ASP A 14 -13.37 -4.32 1.57
CA ASP A 14 -13.16 -5.77 1.61
C ASP A 14 -14.49 -6.54 1.52
N SER A 15 -14.41 -7.87 1.51
CA SER A 15 -15.59 -8.76 1.44
C SER A 15 -16.54 -8.66 2.65
N ARG A 16 -16.12 -7.99 3.73
CA ARG A 16 -16.90 -7.73 4.95
C ARG A 16 -17.37 -6.28 5.04
N GLY A 17 -17.15 -5.48 4.00
CA GLY A 17 -17.49 -4.06 3.98
C GLY A 17 -16.61 -3.17 4.85
N ASN A 18 -15.43 -3.65 5.30
CA ASN A 18 -14.45 -2.80 5.97
C ASN A 18 -13.54 -2.14 4.94
N PRO A 19 -13.07 -0.91 5.18
CA PRO A 19 -12.07 -0.30 4.31
C PRO A 19 -10.80 -1.15 4.19
N THR A 20 -10.21 -1.18 3.00
CA THR A 20 -8.84 -1.65 2.73
C THR A 20 -8.21 -0.83 1.61
N ILE A 21 -6.93 -1.03 1.35
CA ILE A 21 -6.17 -0.31 0.32
C ILE A 21 -6.05 -1.14 -0.97
N GLU A 22 -6.17 -0.47 -2.11
CA GLU A 22 -5.84 -0.97 -3.44
C GLU A 22 -4.80 -0.04 -4.07
N VAL A 23 -3.79 -0.62 -4.70
CA VAL A 23 -2.69 0.11 -5.35
C VAL A 23 -2.61 -0.30 -6.81
N ASP A 24 -2.52 0.71 -7.67
CA ASP A 24 -2.21 0.62 -9.08
C ASP A 24 -0.75 1.01 -9.32
N ILE A 25 -0.04 0.23 -10.12
CA ILE A 25 1.28 0.54 -10.66
C ILE A 25 1.16 0.59 -12.18
N LEU A 26 1.46 1.74 -12.77
CA LEU A 26 1.52 1.92 -14.22
C LEU A 26 2.99 2.00 -14.65
N THR A 27 3.38 1.17 -15.60
CA THR A 27 4.71 1.24 -16.22
C THR A 27 4.75 2.25 -17.37
N GLU A 28 5.94 2.68 -17.76
CA GLU A 28 6.12 3.52 -18.96
C GLU A 28 5.63 2.85 -20.26
N ASN A 29 5.52 1.52 -20.29
CA ASN A 29 4.96 0.76 -21.41
C ASN A 29 3.44 0.56 -21.28
N GLU A 30 2.77 1.40 -20.48
CA GLU A 30 1.31 1.41 -20.26
C GLU A 30 0.75 0.08 -19.71
N ARG A 31 1.60 -0.75 -19.09
CA ARG A 31 1.16 -1.95 -18.37
C ARG A 31 0.71 -1.56 -16.98
N LEU A 32 -0.50 -1.97 -16.61
CA LEU A 32 -1.11 -1.75 -15.30
C LEU A 32 -1.08 -3.03 -14.47
N GLY A 33 -0.47 -2.96 -13.28
CA GLY A 33 -0.65 -3.92 -12.20
C GLY A 33 -1.56 -3.33 -11.14
N ARG A 34 -2.51 -4.13 -10.61
CA ARG A 34 -3.42 -3.71 -9.54
C ARG A 34 -3.51 -4.78 -8.48
N ALA A 35 -3.37 -4.40 -7.22
CA ALA A 35 -3.50 -5.30 -6.09
C ALA A 35 -4.29 -4.65 -4.95
N ALA A 36 -5.17 -5.42 -4.32
CA ALA A 36 -5.87 -5.06 -3.10
C ALA A 36 -5.33 -5.90 -1.94
N VAL A 37 -5.13 -5.27 -0.78
CA VAL A 37 -4.59 -5.95 0.41
C VAL A 37 -5.74 -6.57 1.22
N PRO A 38 -5.69 -7.86 1.59
CA PRO A 38 -6.69 -8.44 2.48
C PRO A 38 -6.49 -7.92 3.91
N SER A 39 -7.55 -7.96 4.73
CA SER A 39 -7.46 -7.65 6.17
C SER A 39 -7.89 -8.84 7.01
N GLY A 40 -7.02 -9.28 7.92
CA GLY A 40 -7.28 -10.38 8.85
C GLY A 40 -8.33 -10.03 9.90
N ALA A 41 -9.08 -11.02 10.38
CA ALA A 41 -9.95 -10.86 11.57
C ALA A 41 -9.18 -11.07 12.88
N SER A 42 -8.16 -11.92 12.82
CA SER A 42 -7.30 -12.31 13.95
C SER A 42 -5.89 -11.89 13.59
N THR A 43 -5.42 -10.81 14.19
CA THR A 43 -4.05 -10.30 14.03
C THR A 43 -3.25 -10.75 15.24
N GLY A 44 -2.22 -11.58 15.03
CA GLY A 44 -1.25 -11.92 16.06
C GLY A 44 -0.43 -10.71 16.49
N ILE A 45 0.08 -10.72 17.72
CA ILE A 45 0.92 -9.65 18.28
C ILE A 45 2.29 -9.51 17.61
N HIS A 46 2.66 -10.44 16.72
CA HIS A 46 3.92 -10.47 15.98
C HIS A 46 3.71 -10.32 14.46
N GLU A 47 2.49 -10.02 14.03
CA GLU A 47 2.19 -9.73 12.62
C GLU A 47 2.56 -8.29 12.28
N ALA A 48 2.86 -8.02 11.01
CA ALA A 48 3.07 -6.67 10.53
C ALA A 48 1.83 -5.80 10.76
N VAL A 49 2.05 -4.52 11.08
CA VAL A 49 0.98 -3.62 11.52
C VAL A 49 0.14 -3.15 10.32
N GLU A 50 -1.17 -3.42 10.39
CA GLU A 50 -2.13 -2.82 9.47
C GLU A 50 -2.50 -1.39 9.92
N LEU A 51 -2.07 -0.37 9.15
CA LEU A 51 -2.28 1.03 9.50
C LEU A 51 -3.72 1.49 9.30
N ARG A 52 -4.43 1.75 10.40
CA ARG A 52 -5.80 2.31 10.43
C ARG A 52 -5.82 3.77 10.88
N ASP A 53 -6.82 4.52 10.45
CA ASP A 53 -6.99 5.95 10.76
C ASP A 53 -7.41 6.19 12.21
N ASN A 54 -8.12 5.23 12.82
CA ASN A 54 -8.65 5.27 14.20
C ASN A 54 -9.66 6.41 14.49
N ASN A 55 -10.20 7.04 13.46
CA ASN A 55 -11.32 7.97 13.60
C ASN A 55 -12.65 7.21 13.71
N LYS A 56 -13.15 7.03 14.94
CA LYS A 56 -14.38 6.24 15.20
C LYS A 56 -15.62 6.72 14.44
N LYS A 57 -15.67 7.98 14.00
CA LYS A 57 -16.79 8.53 13.21
C LYS A 57 -16.84 7.99 11.77
N ILE A 58 -15.71 7.46 11.27
CA ILE A 58 -15.55 7.02 9.88
C ILE A 58 -15.26 5.51 9.88
N TYR A 59 -16.19 4.70 9.38
CA TYR A 59 -16.10 3.23 9.36
C TYR A 59 -15.70 2.63 10.73
N GLY A 60 -16.14 3.23 11.84
CA GLY A 60 -15.80 2.76 13.19
C GLY A 60 -14.30 2.83 13.53
N GLY A 61 -13.53 3.67 12.83
CA GLY A 61 -12.07 3.79 13.00
C GLY A 61 -11.25 2.99 12.00
N LYS A 62 -11.89 2.19 11.14
CA LYS A 62 -11.22 1.25 10.22
C LYS A 62 -10.80 1.86 8.88
N SER A 63 -11.05 3.15 8.66
CA SER A 63 -10.56 3.86 7.46
C SER A 63 -9.03 3.72 7.32
N VAL A 64 -8.53 3.76 6.08
CA VAL A 64 -7.11 3.54 5.72
C VAL A 64 -6.51 4.71 4.93
N MET A 65 -7.05 5.92 5.10
CA MET A 65 -6.61 7.09 4.33
C MET A 65 -5.18 7.51 4.65
N LYS A 66 -4.67 7.23 5.86
CA LYS A 66 -3.24 7.38 6.18
C LYS A 66 -2.37 6.45 5.34
N ALA A 67 -2.73 5.17 5.22
CA ALA A 67 -1.99 4.22 4.39
C ALA A 67 -2.03 4.64 2.91
N VAL A 68 -3.21 5.04 2.40
CA VAL A 68 -3.37 5.59 1.03
C VAL A 68 -2.47 6.80 0.80
N LYS A 69 -2.41 7.72 1.77
CA LYS A 69 -1.54 8.89 1.69
C LYS A 69 -0.07 8.50 1.64
N ASN A 70 0.37 7.56 2.50
CA ASN A 70 1.75 7.11 2.52
C ASN A 70 2.18 6.50 1.17
N VAL A 71 1.30 5.73 0.53
CA VAL A 71 1.58 5.20 -0.82
C VAL A 71 1.68 6.32 -1.85
N ASN A 72 0.68 7.22 -1.90
CA ASN A 72 0.59 8.28 -2.90
C ASN A 72 1.64 9.37 -2.77
N THR A 73 2.32 9.47 -1.62
CA THR A 73 3.37 10.46 -1.41
C THR A 73 4.70 9.75 -1.16
N VAL A 74 4.91 9.22 0.05
CA VAL A 74 6.24 8.78 0.49
C VAL A 74 6.75 7.62 -0.35
N ILE A 75 5.95 6.59 -0.59
CA ILE A 75 6.38 5.42 -1.37
C ILE A 75 6.50 5.78 -2.85
N ALA A 76 5.53 6.51 -3.40
CA ALA A 76 5.56 6.97 -4.79
C ALA A 76 6.84 7.77 -5.09
N ASP A 77 7.18 8.76 -4.27
CA ASP A 77 8.35 9.61 -4.44
C ASP A 77 9.67 8.82 -4.48
N HIS A 78 9.74 7.67 -3.79
CA HIS A 78 10.94 6.84 -3.73
C HIS A 78 11.02 5.75 -4.81
N LEU A 79 9.88 5.31 -5.36
CA LEU A 79 9.82 4.17 -6.29
C LEU A 79 9.57 4.54 -7.75
N LEU A 80 9.19 5.79 -8.05
CA LEU A 80 9.09 6.25 -9.44
C LEU A 80 10.43 6.07 -10.16
N GLY A 81 10.38 5.52 -11.38
CA GLY A 81 11.57 5.22 -12.19
C GLY A 81 12.28 3.91 -11.85
N TRP A 82 11.84 3.16 -10.84
CA TRP A 82 12.39 1.83 -10.55
C TRP A 82 11.90 0.79 -11.56
N ASP A 83 12.70 -0.23 -11.84
CA ASP A 83 12.30 -1.35 -12.69
C ASP A 83 11.37 -2.29 -11.91
N VAL A 84 10.14 -2.53 -12.42
CA VAL A 84 9.20 -3.46 -11.77
C VAL A 84 9.73 -4.90 -11.69
N ALA A 85 10.77 -5.25 -12.45
CA ALA A 85 11.41 -6.55 -12.38
C ALA A 85 12.31 -6.71 -11.13
N ASP A 86 12.76 -5.62 -10.49
CA ASP A 86 13.57 -5.67 -9.27
C ASP A 86 12.68 -5.77 -8.01
N GLN A 87 11.94 -6.88 -7.91
CA GLN A 87 11.04 -7.13 -6.79
C GLN A 87 11.77 -7.07 -5.44
N THR A 88 12.97 -7.67 -5.36
CA THR A 88 13.75 -7.70 -4.12
C THR A 88 14.22 -6.32 -3.70
N GLY A 89 14.72 -5.51 -4.63
CA GLY A 89 15.13 -4.14 -4.35
C GLY A 89 13.97 -3.26 -3.91
N ILE A 90 12.81 -3.37 -4.59
CA ILE A 90 11.59 -2.63 -4.24
C ILE A 90 11.14 -2.98 -2.81
N ASP A 91 11.06 -4.28 -2.47
CA ASP A 91 10.64 -4.72 -1.15
C ASP A 91 11.61 -4.26 -0.06
N GLN A 92 12.92 -4.37 -0.31
CA GLN A 92 13.95 -3.88 0.63
C GLN A 92 13.87 -2.36 0.83
N MET A 93 13.66 -1.60 -0.23
CA MET A 93 13.52 -0.14 -0.15
C MET A 93 12.31 0.24 0.71
N MET A 94 11.16 -0.43 0.52
CA MET A 94 9.96 -0.17 1.34
C MET A 94 10.16 -0.50 2.82
N ILE A 95 10.85 -1.61 3.13
CA ILE A 95 11.18 -1.99 4.51
C ILE A 95 12.11 -0.93 5.15
N GLN A 96 13.15 -0.51 4.43
CA GLN A 96 14.09 0.51 4.92
C GLN A 96 13.40 1.87 5.10
N LEU A 97 12.49 2.23 4.21
CA LEU A 97 11.73 3.47 4.25
C LEU A 97 10.79 3.55 5.46
N ASP A 98 10.15 2.43 5.82
CA ASP A 98 9.34 2.35 7.04
C ASP A 98 10.21 2.43 8.30
N GLY A 99 11.32 1.69 8.32
CA GLY A 99 12.33 1.77 9.37
C GLY A 99 11.90 1.25 10.74
N THR A 100 10.72 0.63 10.86
CA THR A 100 10.24 0.02 12.10
C THR A 100 10.37 -1.51 12.07
N ALA A 101 10.51 -2.10 13.27
CA ALA A 101 10.35 -3.54 13.42
C ALA A 101 8.87 -3.87 13.64
N ASN A 102 8.46 -5.09 13.29
CA ASN A 102 7.15 -5.64 13.65
C ASN A 102 7.01 -5.83 15.16
#